data_AF-C5H401-F1
#
_entry.id   AF-C5H401-F1
#
_cell.length_a   1.000
_cell.length_b   1.000
_cell.length_c   1.000
_cell.angle_alpha   90.00
_cell.angle_beta   90.00
_cell.angle_gamma   90.00
#
_symmetry.space_group_name_H-M   'P 1'
#
loop_
_entity.id
_entity.type
_entity.pdbx_description
1 polymer ?
#
loop_
_entity_poly.entity_id
_entity_poly.type
_entity_poly.pdbx_seq_one_letter_code
_entity_poly.pdbx_strand_id
1 'polypeptide(L)' 'DPINRIMVKNGMAWAFREYLDDPIMLDLESYARKNKIGLWQDAKPVYPSMWRKNQSQ' A
#
# COMPACT_ATOMS: atom_id res chain seq x y z
N ASP A 1 15.53 -2.58 8.09
CA ASP A 1 14.50 -3.06 7.15
C ASP A 1 14.72 -2.48 5.77
N PRO A 2 14.43 -3.25 4.69
CA PRO A 2 14.33 -2.72 3.33
C PRO A 2 13.40 -1.51 3.29
N ILE A 3 13.76 -0.49 2.51
CA ILE A 3 12.98 0.77 2.42
C ILE A 3 11.52 0.53 2.04
N ASN A 4 11.27 -0.46 1.16
CA ASN A 4 9.91 -0.85 0.75
C ASN A 4 9.05 -1.28 1.94
N ARG A 5 9.60 -2.05 2.90
CA ARG A 5 8.87 -2.47 4.11
C ARG A 5 8.50 -1.27 4.98
N ILE A 6 9.44 -0.34 5.13
CA ILE A 6 9.24 0.89 5.92
C ILE A 6 8.15 1.76 5.28
N MET A 7 8.18 1.93 3.96
CA MET A 7 7.17 2.69 3.23
C MET A 7 5.77 2.08 3.40
N VAL A 8 5.63 0.76 3.25
CA VAL A 8 4.34 0.07 3.42
C VAL A 8 3.84 0.18 4.87
N LYS A 9 4.71 -0.06 5.85
CA LYS A 9 4.37 0.03 7.29
C LYS A 9 3.88 1.42 7.69
N ASN A 10 4.50 2.47 7.15
CA ASN A 10 4.13 3.87 7.40
C ASN A 10 2.99 4.36 6.49
N GLY A 11 2.33 3.46 5.75
CA GLY A 11 1.20 3.81 4.88
C GLY A 11 1.57 4.75 3.74
N MET A 12 2.83 4.79 3.32
CA MET A 12 3.32 5.60 2.20
C MET A 12 3.23 4.84 0.86
N ALA A 13 3.09 3.52 0.92
CA ALA A 13 3.01 2.65 -0.25
C ALA A 13 2.04 1.48 -0.03
N TRP A 14 1.61 0.89 -1.13
CA TRP A 14 0.84 -0.36 -1.15
C TRP A 14 1.77 -1.55 -1.24
N ALA A 15 1.40 -2.70 -0.65
CA ALA A 15 2.09 -3.94 -0.94
C ALA A 15 1.72 -4.38 -2.36
N PHE A 16 2.71 -4.34 -3.26
CA PHE A 16 2.47 -4.62 -4.66
C PHE A 16 2.38 -6.12 -4.91
N ARG A 17 1.16 -6.62 -5.07
CA ARG A 17 0.85 -8.06 -5.11
C ARG A 17 1.45 -8.80 -6.31
N GLU A 18 1.66 -8.10 -7.42
CA GLU A 18 2.16 -8.68 -8.68
C GLU A 18 3.67 -8.99 -8.62
N TYR A 19 4.42 -8.38 -7.71
CA TYR A 19 5.86 -8.61 -7.49
C TYR A 19 6.17 -8.92 -6.03
N LEU A 20 5.25 -9.61 -5.35
CA LEU A 20 5.34 -9.83 -3.91
C LEU A 20 6.24 -11.03 -3.61
N ASP A 21 7.55 -10.80 -3.60
CA ASP A 21 8.55 -11.81 -3.19
C ASP A 21 8.64 -11.97 -1.66
N ASP A 22 8.11 -10.99 -0.93
CA ASP A 22 8.25 -10.86 0.52
C ASP A 22 6.87 -10.84 1.21
N PRO A 23 6.46 -11.94 1.85
CA PRO A 23 5.11 -12.09 2.40
C PRO A 23 4.80 -11.09 3.53
N ILE A 24 5.82 -10.57 4.21
CA ILE A 24 5.66 -9.60 5.30
C ILE A 24 5.01 -8.29 4.85
N MET A 25 5.08 -7.96 3.55
CA MET A 25 4.49 -6.73 3.01
C MET A 25 2.98 -6.66 3.23
N LEU A 26 2.29 -7.81 3.17
CA LEU A 26 0.85 -7.88 3.40
C LEU A 26 0.48 -7.61 4.86
N ASP A 27 1.30 -8.08 5.79
CA ASP A 27 1.11 -7.84 7.22
C ASP A 27 1.37 -6.36 7.57
N LEU A 28 2.40 -5.76 6.97
CA LEU A 28 2.72 -4.34 7.13
C LEU A 28 1.63 -3.44 6.54
N GLU A 29 1.08 -3.79 5.38
CA GLU A 29 -0.06 -3.07 4.81
C GLU A 29 -1.30 -3.19 5.71
N SER A 30 -1.57 -4.40 6.21
CA SER A 30 -2.70 -4.65 7.11
C SER A 30 -2.55 -3.87 8.42
N TYR A 31 -1.34 -3.77 8.96
CA TYR A 31 -1.03 -2.93 10.11
C TYR A 31 -1.31 -1.45 9.82
N ALA A 32 -0.80 -0.93 8.70
CA ALA A 32 -0.99 0.47 8.34
C ALA A 32 -2.47 0.81 8.11
N ARG A 33 -3.23 -0.10 7.51
CA ARG A 33 -4.69 0.02 7.31
C ARG A 33 -5.47 0.07 8.62
N LYS A 34 -5.24 -0.90 9.51
CA LYS A 34 -5.95 -0.98 10.80
C LYS A 34 -5.72 0.27 11.64
N ASN A 35 -4.51 0.82 11.58
CA ASN A 35 -4.12 2.02 12.32
C ASN A 35 -4.39 3.32 11.55
N LYS A 36 -4.98 3.27 10.35
CA LYS A 36 -5.25 4.43 9.49
C LYS A 36 -4.02 5.33 9.33
N ILE A 37 -2.89 4.75 8.93
CA ILE A 37 -1.61 5.46 8.77
C ILE A 37 -1.46 5.92 7.32
N GLY A 38 -1.00 7.16 7.08
CA GLY A 38 -0.67 7.65 5.74
C GLY A 38 -1.87 7.59 4.77
N LEU A 39 -1.68 6.94 3.63
CA LEU A 39 -2.72 6.73 2.60
C LEU A 39 -4.03 6.13 3.15
N TRP A 40 -3.97 5.40 4.27
CA TRP A 40 -5.12 4.72 4.87
C TRP A 40 -5.98 5.61 5.77
N GLN A 41 -5.63 6.89 5.92
CA GLN A 41 -6.53 7.88 6.54
C GLN A 41 -7.71 8.22 5.65
N ASP A 42 -7.54 8.07 4.33
CA ASP A 42 -8.62 8.23 3.36
C ASP A 42 -9.66 7.11 3.56
N ALA A 43 -10.94 7.46 3.41
CA ALA A 43 -12.05 6.52 3.47
C ALA A 43 -12.09 5.58 2.25
N LYS A 44 -11.52 5.98 1.11
CA LYS A 44 -11.50 5.21 -0.14
C LYS A 44 -10.12 5.27 -0.82
N PRO A 45 -9.08 4.67 -0.20
CA PRO A 45 -7.74 4.64 -0.79
C PRO A 45 -7.76 3.82 -2.09
N VAL A 46 -7.36 4.45 -3.19
CA VAL A 46 -7.37 3.84 -4.53
C VAL A 46 -6.02 3.16 -4.81
N TYR A 47 -6.07 1.90 -5.26
CA TYR A 47 -4.87 1.17 -5.65
C TYR A 47 -4.17 1.85 -6.85
N PRO A 48 -2.83 1.94 -6.90
CA PRO A 48 -2.13 2.67 -7.94
C PRO A 48 -2.46 2.20 -9.37
N SER A 49 -2.65 0.89 -9.60
CA SER A 49 -3.03 0.39 -10.94
C SER A 49 -4.46 0.76 -11.34
N MET A 50 -5.39 0.85 -10.37
CA MET A 50 -6.75 1.35 -10.60
C MET A 50 -6.76 2.84 -10.91
N TRP A 51 -5.97 3.63 -10.17
CA TRP A 51 -5.83 5.06 -10.43
C TRP A 51 -5.28 5.33 -11.83
N ARG A 52 -4.22 4.61 -12.25
CA ARG A 52 -3.66 4.75 -13.60
C ARG A 52 -4.65 4.38 -14.71
N LYS A 53 -5.43 3.31 -14.53
CA LYS A 53 -6.47 2.91 -15.50
C LYS A 53 -7.59 3.95 -15.63
N ASN A 54 -7.90 4.66 -14.56
CA ASN A 54 -8.95 5.70 -14.57
C ASN A 54 -8.49 7.03 -15.20
N GLN A 55 -7.20 7.19 -15.49
CA GLN A 55 -6.61 8.37 -16.15
C GLN A 55 -6.46 8.18 -17.67
N SER A 56 -6.94 7.06 -18.23
CA SER A 56 -6.79 6.71 -19.65
C SER A 56 -7.99 7.12 -20.51
N GLN A 57 -8.78 8.12 -20.09
CA GLN A 57 -9.91 8.67 -20.87
C GLN A 57 -9.57 10.05 -21.43
#